data_AF-A0A961FJ45-F1
#
_entry.id   AF-A0A961FJ45-F1
#
_cell.length_a   1.000
_cell.length_b   1.000
_cell.length_c   1.000
_cell.angle_alpha   90.00
_cell.angle_beta   90.00
_cell.angle_gamma   90.00
#
_symmetry.space_group_name_H-M   'P 1'
#
loop_
_entity.id
_entity.type
_entity.pdbx_description
1 polymer ?
#
loop_
_entity_poly.entity_id
_entity_poly.type
_entity_poly.pdbx_seq_one_letter_code
_entity_poly.pdbx_strand_id
1 'polypeptide(L)' 'MIELTKLNGESFILNAGLVESIEATPDTIVRLTNGKRFIVREKVSEVVERAIEFERRIHYISIPQPGEVAAGSADN' A
#
# COMPACT_ATOMS: atom_id res chain seq x y z
N MET A 1 0.89 3.03 5.82
CA MET A 1 1.18 4.46 5.77
C MET A 1 2.08 4.69 4.56
N ILE A 2 1.59 5.46 3.58
CA ILE A 2 2.30 5.86 2.37
C ILE A 2 2.40 7.38 2.36
N GLU A 3 3.55 7.93 1.99
CA GLU A 3 3.71 9.37 1.79
C GLU A 3 3.17 9.75 0.40
N LEU A 4 2.48 10.89 0.30
CA LEU A 4 1.96 11.45 -0.95
C LEU A 4 2.10 12.97 -0.92
N THR A 5 2.05 13.59 -2.10
CA THR A 5 2.26 15.02 -2.26
C THR A 5 1.04 15.65 -2.89
N LYS A 6 0.42 16.61 -2.20
CA LYS A 6 -0.67 17.41 -2.78
C LYS A 6 -0.15 18.28 -3.94
N LEU A 7 -1.05 18.78 -4.79
CA LEU A 7 -0.68 19.67 -5.89
C LEU A 7 0.03 20.96 -5.44
N ASN A 8 -0.22 21.44 -4.21
CA ASN A 8 0.45 22.61 -3.62
C ASN A 8 1.89 22.32 -3.13
N GLY A 9 2.38 21.07 -3.27
CA GLY A 9 3.71 20.66 -2.83
C GLY A 9 3.80 20.21 -1.37
N GLU A 10 2.70 20.26 -0.61
CA GLU A 10 2.67 19.78 0.78
C GLU A 10 2.62 18.24 0.81
N SER A 11 3.59 17.64 1.50
CA SER A 11 3.63 16.20 1.77
C SER A 11 2.67 15.83 2.89
N PHE A 12 2.05 14.65 2.79
CA PHE A 12 1.24 14.08 3.86
C PHE A 12 1.34 12.55 3.87
N ILE A 13 1.06 11.96 5.03
CA ILE A 13 1.03 10.51 5.20
C ILE A 13 -0.42 10.04 5.14
N LEU A 14 -0.69 9.08 4.26
CA LEU A 14 -1.98 8.44 4.08
C LEU A 14 -1.96 6.98 4.54
N ASN A 15 -3.01 6.55 5.23
CA ASN A 15 -3.23 5.12 5.43
C ASN A 15 -3.75 4.48 4.13
N ALA A 16 -2.91 3.68 3.47
CA ALA A 16 -3.27 3.02 2.21
C ALA A 16 -4.43 2.03 2.36
N GLY A 17 -4.62 1.41 3.54
CA GLY A 17 -5.77 0.53 3.80
C GLY A 17 -7.13 1.24 3.83
N LEU A 18 -7.16 2.57 3.79
CA LEU A 18 -8.38 3.37 3.66
C LEU A 18 -8.65 3.82 2.23
N VAL A 19 -7.75 3.52 1.28
CA VAL A 19 -7.92 3.90 -0.12
C VAL A 19 -8.99 3.01 -0.73
N GLU A 20 -10.00 3.63 -1.31
CA GLU A 20 -11.10 2.97 -2.01
C GLU A 20 -10.83 2.88 -3.51
N SER A 21 -10.42 3.99 -4.13
CA SER A 21 -10.08 4.04 -5.56
C SER A 21 -8.96 5.02 -5.85
N ILE A 22 -8.25 4.78 -6.97
CA ILE A 22 -7.23 5.68 -7.51
C ILE A 22 -7.55 5.87 -9.00
N GLU A 23 -7.77 7.11 -9.43
CA GLU A 23 -8.22 7.48 -10.78
C GLU A 23 -7.26 8.52 -11.39
N ALA A 24 -7.10 8.55 -12.71
CA ALA A 24 -6.31 9.55 -13.42
C ALA A 24 -7.21 10.52 -14.21
N THR A 25 -7.33 11.78 -13.77
CA THR A 25 -8.08 12.84 -14.48
C THR A 25 -7.73 14.28 -14.04
N PRO A 26 -7.11 15.11 -14.91
CA PRO A 26 -5.84 14.85 -15.57
C PRO A 26 -4.70 14.52 -14.56
N ASP A 27 -4.90 14.89 -13.30
CA ASP A 27 -4.07 14.56 -12.14
C ASP A 27 -4.56 13.27 -11.47
N THR A 28 -3.78 12.72 -10.54
CA THR A 28 -4.17 11.51 -9.81
C THR A 28 -5.10 11.88 -8.64
N ILE A 29 -6.25 11.21 -8.57
CA ILE A 29 -7.23 11.36 -7.49
C ILE A 29 -7.25 10.08 -6.66
N VAL A 30 -7.00 10.20 -5.36
CA VAL A 30 -7.11 9.12 -4.38
C VAL A 30 -8.41 9.33 -3.58
N ARG A 31 -9.36 8.40 -3.71
CA ARG A 31 -10.60 8.40 -2.91
C ARG A 31 -10.43 7.46 -1.72
N LEU A 32 -10.95 7.90 -0.57
CA LEU A 32 -10.98 7.11 0.65
C LEU A 32 -12.38 6.55 0.90
N THR A 33 -12.45 5.48 1.68
CA THR A 33 -13.71 4.79 2.08
C THR A 33 -14.69 5.66 2.87
N ASN A 34 -14.25 6.80 3.39
CA ASN A 34 -15.10 7.78 4.06
C ASN A 34 -15.59 8.91 3.13
N GLY A 35 -15.39 8.77 1.81
CA GLY A 35 -15.78 9.75 0.80
C GLY A 35 -14.82 10.93 0.62
N LYS A 36 -13.77 11.07 1.46
CA LYS A 36 -12.73 12.09 1.27
C LYS A 36 -11.91 11.78 0.01
N ARG A 37 -11.39 12.84 -0.61
CA ARG A 37 -10.60 12.75 -1.84
C ARG A 37 -9.35 13.61 -1.73
N PHE A 38 -8.25 13.11 -2.26
CA PHE A 38 -6.98 13.84 -2.36
C PHE A 38 -6.56 13.88 -3.83
N ILE A 39 -6.13 15.06 -4.28
CA ILE A 39 -5.49 15.21 -5.58
C ILE A 39 -3.98 15.31 -5.34
N VAL A 40 -3.24 14.40 -5.96
CA VAL A 40 -1.82 14.18 -5.68
C VAL A 40 -0.98 14.28 -6.95
N ARG A 41 0.32 14.56 -6.79
CA ARG A 41 1.27 14.73 -7.90
C ARG A 41 1.79 13.39 -8.42
N GLU A 42 1.79 12.37 -7.56
CA GLU A 42 2.19 11.01 -7.90
C GLU A 42 1.29 10.43 -8.99
N LYS A 43 1.86 9.59 -9.85
CA LYS A 43 1.06 8.84 -10.84
C LYS A 43 0.30 7.71 -10.16
N VAL A 44 -0.80 7.27 -10.76
CA VAL A 44 -1.57 6.10 -10.30
C VAL A 44 -0.66 4.91 -9.98
N SER A 45 0.28 4.57 -10.87
CA SER A 45 1.20 3.44 -10.69
C SER A 45 2.06 3.54 -9.44
N GLU A 46 2.52 4.76 -9.12
CA GLU A 46 3.36 5.03 -7.96
C GLU A 46 2.57 4.90 -6.65
N VAL A 47 1.34 5.42 -6.62
CA VAL A 47 0.44 5.27 -5.47
C VAL A 47 0.12 3.78 -5.23
N VAL A 48 -0.14 3.03 -6.31
CA VAL A 48 -0.40 1.59 -6.24
C VAL A 48 0.81 0.82 -5.72
N GLU A 49 2.01 1.10 -6.23
CA GLU A 49 3.24 0.42 -5.80
C GLU A 49 3.51 0.65 -4.31
N ARG A 50 3.41 1.91 -3.85
CA ARG A 50 3.54 2.27 -2.43
C ARG A 50 2.49 1.57 -1.57
N ALA A 51 1.24 1.46 -2.06
CA ALA A 51 0.18 0.76 -1.35
C ALA A 51 0.46 -0.75 -1.25
N ILE A 52 0.91 -1.39 -2.33
CA ILE A 52 1.31 -2.80 -2.33
C ILE A 52 2.46 -3.06 -1.35
N GLU A 53 3.47 -2.20 -1.32
CA GLU A 53 4.59 -2.32 -0.38
C GLU A 53 4.10 -2.22 1.06
N PHE A 54 3.17 -1.30 1.35
CA PHE A 54 2.54 -1.20 2.66
C PHE A 54 1.80 -2.48 3.03
N GLU A 55 0.92 -2.99 2.17
CA GLU A 55 0.16 -4.22 2.39
C GLU A 55 1.10 -5.41 2.66
N ARG A 56 2.18 -5.57 1.87
CA ARG A 56 3.20 -6.61 2.09
C ARG A 56 3.86 -6.51 3.45
N ARG A 57 4.10 -5.30 3.95
CA ARG A 57 4.75 -5.07 5.25
C ARG A 57 3.83 -5.36 6.42
N ILE A 58 2.52 -5.12 6.29
CA ILE A 58 1.55 -5.35 7.38
C ILE A 58 0.95 -6.75 7.36
N HIS A 59 0.83 -7.37 6.18
CA HIS A 59 0.30 -8.72 5.99
C HIS A 59 1.41 -9.76 5.87
N TYR A 60 2.52 -9.59 6.61
CA TYR A 60 3.53 -10.63 6.77
C TYR A 60 2.94 -11.80 7.60
N ILE A 61 2.00 -12.52 7.01
CA ILE A 61 1.82 -13.93 7.28
C ILE A 61 3.03 -14.55 6.59
N SER A 62 3.97 -15.07 7.38
CA SER A 62 4.99 -15.97 6.88
C SER A 62 4.26 -17.11 6.19
N ILE A 63 4.10 -17.06 4.86
CA ILE A 63 3.75 -18.25 4.09
C ILE A 63 5.07 -19.00 4.05
N PRO A 64 5.24 -20.11 4.81
CA PRO A 64 6.43 -20.93 4.64
C PRO A 64 6.49 -21.31 3.16
N GLN A 65 7.65 -21.10 2.55
CA GLN A 65 7.86 -21.57 1.18
C GLN A 65 7.58 -23.07 1.15
N PRO A 66 6.87 -23.61 0.15
CA PRO A 66 6.72 -25.05 -0.01
C PRO A 66 8.11 -25.70 -0.10
N GLY A 67 8.58 -26.28 1.01
CA GLY A 67 9.96 -26.72 1.20
C GLY A 67 10.54 -26.43 2.59
N GLU A 68 9.93 -25.53 3.38
CA GLU A 68 10.37 -25.20 4.74
C GLU A 68 9.59 -25.97 5.82
N VAL A 69 9.27 -27.24 5.55
CA VAL A 69 8.75 -28.19 6.54
C VAL A 69 9.69 -29.37 6.65
N ALA A 70 10.70 -29.26 7.53
CA ALA A 70 11.25 -30.35 8.34
C ALA A 70 12.61 -29.94 8.97
N ALA A 71 12.56 -29.19 10.06
CA ALA A 71 13.62 -29.22 11.07
C ALA A 71 12.94 -29.28 12.44
N GLY A 72 12.18 -30.36 12.67
CA GLY A 72 11.36 -30.52 13.85
C GLY A 72 10.92 -31.96 14.07
N SER A 73 11.87 -32.90 14.01
CA SER A 73 11.75 -34.23 14.62
C SER A 73 13.08 -34.97 14.48
N ALA A 74 14.00 -34.73 15.42
CA ALA A 74 15.10 -35.63 15.71
C ALA A 74 14.94 -36.05 17.18
N ASP A 75 13.92 -36.87 17.44
CA ASP A 75 13.97 -37.81 18.54
C ASP A 75 14.83 -38.98 18.05
N ASN A 76 16.10 -39.02 18.49
CA ASN A 76 16.82 -40.26 18.81
C ASN A 76 18.05 -39.97 19.68
#